data_AF-A0A7C4PJQ9-F1
#
_entry.id   AF-A0A7C4PJQ9-F1
#
_cell.length_a   1.000
_cell.length_b   1.000
_cell.length_c   1.000
_cell.angle_alpha   90.00
_cell.angle_beta   90.00
_cell.angle_gamma   90.00
#
_symmetry.space_group_name_H-M   'P 1'
#
loop_
_entity.id
_entity.type
_entity.pdbx_description
1 polymer ?
#
loop_
_entity_poly.entity_id
_entity_poly.type
_entity_poly.pdbx_seq_one_letter_code
_entity_poly.pdbx_strand_id
1 'polypeptide(L)'
;MTYFTWRMEMYRRQTFVLLSLITILSVLFAGCQPTAVPTVASQPVAESPSDDPMPAGQSGEKVTLTIWDTGTEYYQWVEDVAIPLFKEKYPNVEIVHTGIPYDQFTLKIDTAATAGDLPDLIADEVPGPNSKWYKAGLFIPLNPYMEKDNINRGDFCGLINTTATYEGNTYLLPMYVNFWAMLYNKKMFQEAGLPELTTDTVITFNDWLDYARKLNKPAETLEERVWGSQLIRPDWNAMPAGMSTPYYLGSDGRTCAGNSDT
;
A
#
# COMPACT_ATOMS: atom_id res chain seq x y z
N MET A 1 -49.32 -7.05 55.27
CA MET A 1 -47.87 -7.21 55.56
C MET A 1 -47.19 -7.91 54.39
N THR A 2 -47.22 -7.32 53.18
CA THR A 2 -46.81 -8.04 51.94
C THR A 2 -46.41 -7.14 50.74
N TYR A 3 -46.13 -5.85 50.94
CA TYR A 3 -45.59 -4.98 49.87
C TYR A 3 -44.30 -4.27 50.26
N PHE A 4 -44.10 -4.01 51.56
CA PHE A 4 -42.93 -3.28 52.07
C PHE A 4 -41.66 -4.16 52.12
N THR A 5 -41.80 -5.45 52.41
CA THR A 5 -40.69 -6.40 52.48
C THR A 5 -40.10 -6.73 51.10
N TRP A 6 -40.93 -6.77 50.06
CA TRP A 6 -40.49 -7.07 48.69
C TRP A 6 -39.65 -5.94 48.08
N ARG A 7 -40.03 -4.67 48.33
CA ARG A 7 -39.26 -3.50 47.89
C ARG A 7 -37.88 -3.42 48.56
N MET A 8 -37.78 -3.75 49.85
CA MET A 8 -36.48 -3.72 50.54
C MET A 8 -35.54 -4.81 50.03
N GLU A 9 -36.03 -6.02 49.73
CA GLU A 9 -35.22 -7.10 49.16
C GLU A 9 -34.71 -6.76 47.75
N MET A 10 -35.56 -6.11 46.93
CA MET A 10 -35.19 -5.67 45.58
C MET A 10 -34.14 -4.55 45.60
N TYR A 11 -34.29 -3.56 46.49
CA TYR A 11 -33.28 -2.52 46.69
C TYR A 11 -31.96 -3.08 47.21
N ARG A 12 -32.01 -4.02 48.16
CA ARG A 12 -30.81 -4.66 48.73
C ARG A 12 -30.04 -5.47 47.68
N ARG A 13 -30.74 -6.14 46.77
CA ARG A 13 -30.15 -6.90 45.66
C ARG A 13 -29.58 -5.99 44.57
N GLN A 14 -30.24 -4.86 44.27
CA GLN A 14 -29.72 -3.85 43.34
C GLN A 14 -28.52 -3.09 43.91
N THR A 15 -28.50 -2.76 45.20
CA THR A 15 -27.33 -2.15 45.85
C THR A 15 -26.14 -3.10 45.90
N PHE A 16 -26.36 -4.40 46.09
CA PHE A 16 -25.29 -5.40 46.04
C PHE A 16 -24.70 -5.52 44.62
N VAL A 17 -25.54 -5.58 43.58
CA VAL A 17 -25.06 -5.65 42.18
C VAL A 17 -24.30 -4.37 41.77
N LEU A 18 -24.75 -3.20 42.19
CA LEU A 18 -24.06 -1.93 41.94
C LEU A 18 -22.72 -1.83 42.69
N LEU A 19 -22.65 -2.30 43.95
CA LEU A 19 -21.39 -2.33 44.72
C LEU A 19 -20.37 -3.34 44.15
N SER A 20 -20.84 -4.47 43.61
CA SER A 20 -19.99 -5.45 42.90
C SER A 20 -19.44 -4.91 41.58
N LEU A 21 -20.22 -4.13 40.83
CA LEU A 21 -19.76 -3.51 39.59
C LEU A 21 -18.74 -2.39 39.84
N ILE A 22 -18.89 -1.63 40.92
CA ILE A 22 -17.92 -0.57 41.30
C ILE A 22 -16.58 -1.18 41.76
N THR A 23 -16.60 -2.33 42.44
CA THR A 23 -15.35 -3.02 42.86
C THR A 23 -14.60 -3.68 41.70
N ILE A 24 -15.30 -4.14 40.66
CA ILE A 24 -14.66 -4.68 39.44
C ILE A 24 -14.08 -3.55 38.57
N LEU A 25 -14.69 -2.35 38.56
CA LEU A 25 -14.19 -1.20 37.79
C LEU A 25 -12.92 -0.57 38.42
N SER A 26 -12.72 -0.69 39.73
CA SER A 26 -11.53 -0.18 40.43
C SER A 26 -10.25 -1.00 40.20
N VAL A 27 -10.35 -2.23 39.68
CA VAL A 27 -9.16 -3.08 39.40
C VAL A 27 -8.58 -2.82 38.00
N LEU A 28 -9.31 -2.11 37.12
CA LEU A 28 -8.86 -1.81 35.75
C LEU A 28 -8.06 -0.49 35.61
N PHE A 29 -7.90 0.29 36.69
CA PHE A 29 -7.21 1.61 36.65
C PHE A 29 -5.86 1.66 37.39
N ALA A 30 -5.35 0.54 37.92
CA ALA A 30 -4.08 0.48 38.65
C ALA A 30 -2.90 -0.03 37.80
N GLY A 31 -2.88 0.28 36.49
CA GLY A 31 -1.89 -0.27 35.57
C GLY A 31 -1.54 0.61 34.38
N CYS A 32 -1.23 1.89 34.61
CA CYS A 32 -0.44 2.71 33.68
C CYS A 32 0.24 3.83 34.47
N GLN A 33 1.43 3.57 35.00
CA GLN A 33 2.39 4.65 35.21
C GLN A 33 2.86 5.13 33.82
N PRO A 34 3.00 6.43 33.57
CA PRO A 34 3.76 6.91 32.43
C PRO A 34 5.22 6.53 32.68
N THR A 35 5.71 5.48 32.02
CA THR A 35 7.14 5.23 31.92
C THR A 35 7.74 6.45 31.23
N ALA A 36 8.65 7.14 31.93
CA ALA A 36 9.41 8.22 31.36
C ALA A 36 10.05 7.75 30.05
N VAL A 37 9.80 8.49 28.97
CA VAL A 37 10.50 8.31 27.69
C VAL A 37 12.00 8.41 27.99
N PRO A 38 12.82 7.37 27.72
CA PRO A 38 14.24 7.55 27.75
C PRO A 38 14.57 8.57 26.65
N THR A 39 15.10 9.72 27.07
CA THR A 39 15.80 10.62 26.15
C THR A 39 16.89 9.79 25.51
N VAL A 40 16.72 9.46 24.23
CA VAL A 40 17.80 8.87 23.42
C VAL A 40 18.86 9.96 23.32
N ALA A 41 19.88 9.83 24.16
CA ALA A 41 21.12 10.54 23.97
C ALA A 41 21.63 10.15 22.58
N SER A 42 21.82 11.17 21.74
CA SER A 42 22.54 11.09 20.48
C SER A 42 23.91 10.44 20.74
N GLN A 43 24.02 9.14 20.46
CA GLN A 43 25.31 8.49 20.35
C GLN A 43 25.98 8.94 19.04
N PRO A 44 27.32 9.04 19.03
CA PRO A 44 28.04 9.43 17.83
C PRO A 44 27.79 8.38 16.76
N VAL A 45 27.49 8.84 15.55
CA VAL A 45 27.54 8.01 14.34
C VAL A 45 28.93 7.40 14.29
N ALA A 46 29.00 6.07 14.47
CA ALA A 46 30.19 5.33 14.12
C ALA A 46 30.42 5.53 12.61
N GLU A 47 31.63 5.94 12.23
CA GLU A 47 32.02 6.15 10.83
C GLU A 47 31.58 4.96 9.98
N SER A 48 30.69 5.21 9.01
CA SER A 48 30.38 4.27 7.95
C SER A 48 31.66 3.91 7.19
N PRO A 49 31.82 2.66 6.73
CA PRO A 49 32.86 2.33 5.78
C PRO A 49 32.71 3.19 4.51
N SER A 50 33.84 3.59 3.94
CA SER A 50 33.94 4.28 2.66
C SER A 50 33.23 3.52 1.53
N ASP A 51 32.51 4.23 0.66
CA ASP A 51 31.80 3.69 -0.52
C ASP A 51 32.70 3.30 -1.71
N ASP A 52 34.01 3.27 -1.49
CA ASP A 52 34.93 2.82 -2.52
C ASP A 52 34.69 1.33 -2.82
N PRO A 53 34.69 0.92 -4.10
CA PRO A 53 34.62 -0.49 -4.48
C PRO A 53 35.70 -1.26 -3.72
N MET A 54 35.28 -2.26 -2.95
CA MET A 54 36.23 -3.07 -2.21
C MET A 54 37.05 -3.89 -3.22
N PRO A 55 38.38 -3.84 -3.19
CA PRO A 55 39.20 -4.64 -4.10
C PRO A 55 38.85 -6.11 -3.97
N ALA A 56 38.69 -6.80 -5.10
CA ALA A 56 38.44 -8.23 -5.14
C ALA A 56 39.55 -8.98 -4.36
N GLY A 57 39.24 -9.43 -3.13
CA GLY A 57 40.18 -10.17 -2.28
C GLY A 57 40.20 -9.79 -0.79
N GLN A 58 39.57 -8.70 -0.35
CA GLN A 58 39.34 -8.46 1.07
C GLN A 58 37.91 -8.83 1.46
N SER A 59 37.72 -10.02 2.03
CA SER A 59 36.44 -10.36 2.65
C SER A 59 36.32 -9.62 3.99
N GLY A 60 35.65 -8.47 3.98
CA GLY A 60 35.13 -7.87 5.20
C GLY A 60 34.20 -8.82 5.95
N GLU A 61 33.73 -8.42 7.13
CA GLU A 61 32.73 -9.19 7.88
C GLU A 61 31.54 -9.55 6.97
N LYS A 62 31.03 -10.77 7.13
CA LYS A 62 29.87 -11.23 6.35
C LYS A 62 28.65 -10.47 6.84
N VAL A 63 28.04 -9.70 5.95
CA VAL A 63 26.82 -8.93 6.23
C VAL A 63 25.65 -9.61 5.52
N THR A 64 24.49 -9.68 6.15
CA THR A 64 23.25 -10.12 5.50
C THR A 64 22.29 -8.95 5.43
N LEU A 65 21.76 -8.67 4.24
CA LEU A 65 20.70 -7.70 4.01
C LEU A 65 19.41 -8.41 3.61
N THR A 66 18.29 -7.94 4.12
CA THR A 66 16.96 -8.49 3.86
C THR A 66 16.12 -7.49 3.06
N ILE A 67 15.46 -7.99 2.01
CA ILE A 67 14.64 -7.19 1.10
C ILE A 67 13.26 -7.81 0.99
N TRP A 68 12.21 -7.05 1.30
CA TRP A 68 10.83 -7.49 1.10
C TRP A 68 10.13 -6.64 0.03
N ASP A 69 9.36 -7.31 -0.84
CA ASP A 69 8.49 -6.67 -1.83
C ASP A 69 7.17 -7.41 -2.06
N THR A 70 6.36 -6.96 -3.03
CA THR A 70 5.03 -7.52 -3.29
C THR A 70 5.05 -8.83 -4.10
N GLY A 71 6.23 -9.37 -4.42
CA GLY A 71 6.41 -10.64 -5.14
C GLY A 71 5.84 -10.65 -6.55
N THR A 72 5.52 -9.49 -7.11
CA THR A 72 4.97 -9.35 -8.47
C THR A 72 6.05 -9.55 -9.53
N GLU A 73 5.65 -9.78 -10.78
CA GLU A 73 6.59 -9.89 -11.90
C GLU A 73 7.48 -8.64 -12.07
N TYR A 74 7.01 -7.48 -11.60
CA TYR A 74 7.76 -6.22 -11.61
C TYR A 74 9.02 -6.24 -10.73
N TYR A 75 9.18 -7.25 -9.86
CA TYR A 75 10.35 -7.40 -8.99
C TYR A 75 11.30 -8.51 -9.40
N GLN A 76 11.02 -9.28 -10.46
CA GLN A 76 11.91 -10.35 -10.93
C GLN A 76 13.34 -9.84 -11.24
N TRP A 77 13.46 -8.60 -11.71
CA TRP A 77 14.76 -7.98 -11.98
C TRP A 77 15.64 -7.80 -10.74
N VAL A 78 15.07 -7.79 -9.53
CA VAL A 78 15.84 -7.70 -8.27
C VAL A 78 16.73 -8.93 -8.14
N GLU A 79 16.18 -10.13 -8.32
CA GLU A 79 16.91 -11.40 -8.27
C GLU A 79 17.77 -11.62 -9.51
N ASP A 80 17.23 -11.33 -10.69
CA ASP A 80 17.91 -11.67 -11.95
C ASP A 80 19.06 -10.71 -12.31
N VAL A 81 19.02 -9.48 -11.81
CA VAL A 81 19.95 -8.41 -12.23
C VAL A 81 20.57 -7.69 -11.04
N ALA A 82 19.75 -7.14 -10.14
CA ALA A 82 20.24 -6.24 -9.09
C ALA A 82 21.15 -6.96 -8.09
N ILE A 83 20.70 -8.10 -7.55
CA ILE A 83 21.45 -8.90 -6.58
C ILE A 83 22.77 -9.41 -7.17
N PRO A 84 22.82 -10.00 -8.39
CA PRO A 84 24.09 -10.39 -9.02
C PRO A 84 25.07 -9.24 -9.16
N LEU A 85 24.65 -8.08 -9.71
CA LEU A 85 25.52 -6.91 -9.88
C LEU A 85 26.01 -6.36 -8.53
N PHE A 86 25.15 -6.38 -7.51
CA PHE A 86 25.53 -5.94 -6.17
C PHE A 86 26.57 -6.90 -5.55
N LYS A 87 26.38 -8.21 -5.67
CA LYS A 87 27.32 -9.23 -5.15
C LYS A 87 28.67 -9.19 -5.86
N GLU A 88 28.73 -8.81 -7.14
CA GLU A 88 30.01 -8.59 -7.83
C GLU A 88 30.84 -7.48 -7.19
N LYS A 89 30.18 -6.39 -6.75
CA LYS A 89 30.84 -5.25 -6.09
C LYS A 89 31.09 -5.49 -4.59
N TYR A 90 30.20 -6.25 -3.94
CA TYR A 90 30.20 -6.50 -2.49
C TYR A 90 30.10 -8.00 -2.19
N PRO A 91 31.16 -8.78 -2.43
CA PRO A 91 31.12 -10.25 -2.32
C PRO A 91 30.95 -10.76 -0.87
N ASN A 92 31.14 -9.89 0.12
CA ASN A 92 30.92 -10.21 1.53
C ASN A 92 29.47 -9.97 2.00
N VAL A 93 28.59 -9.47 1.12
CA VAL A 93 27.18 -9.22 1.43
C VAL A 93 26.30 -10.34 0.88
N GLU A 94 25.55 -10.98 1.76
CA GLU A 94 24.44 -11.87 1.42
C GLU A 94 23.16 -11.06 1.32
N ILE A 95 22.36 -11.30 0.28
CA ILE A 95 21.03 -10.68 0.14
C ILE A 95 19.98 -11.78 0.25
N VAL A 96 19.03 -11.59 1.16
CA VAL A 96 17.86 -12.44 1.34
C VAL A 96 16.65 -11.66 0.87
N HIS A 97 16.16 -12.01 -0.32
CA HIS A 97 14.97 -11.42 -0.92
C HIS A 97 13.72 -12.25 -0.58
N THR A 98 12.59 -11.57 -0.34
CA THR A 98 11.32 -12.22 -0.01
C THR A 98 10.16 -11.46 -0.66
N GLY A 99 9.56 -12.08 -1.68
CA GLY A 99 8.28 -11.63 -2.22
C GLY A 99 7.13 -12.03 -1.32
N ILE A 100 6.31 -11.06 -0.92
CA ILE A 100 5.12 -11.26 -0.08
C ILE A 100 3.89 -10.96 -0.94
N PRO A 101 2.88 -11.84 -0.97
CA PRO A 101 1.63 -11.58 -1.68
C PRO A 101 1.05 -10.21 -1.29
N TYR A 102 0.69 -9.40 -2.28
CA TYR A 102 0.30 -8.00 -2.08
C TYR A 102 -0.80 -7.80 -1.03
N ASP A 103 -1.81 -8.67 -1.00
CA ASP A 103 -2.92 -8.63 -0.03
C ASP A 103 -2.44 -8.85 1.42
N GLN A 104 -1.28 -9.50 1.60
CA GLN A 104 -0.64 -9.74 2.88
C GLN A 104 0.48 -8.73 3.20
N PHE A 105 0.96 -7.99 2.20
CA PHE A 105 2.16 -7.15 2.31
C PHE A 105 2.07 -6.17 3.47
N THR A 106 1.00 -5.36 3.49
CA THR A 106 0.81 -4.34 4.53
C THR A 106 0.71 -4.96 5.93
N LEU A 107 -0.03 -6.06 6.08
CA LEU A 107 -0.19 -6.76 7.36
C LEU A 107 1.14 -7.33 7.86
N LYS A 108 1.96 -7.86 6.94
CA LYS A 108 3.28 -8.41 7.25
C LYS A 108 4.22 -7.31 7.74
N ILE A 109 4.27 -6.16 7.07
CA ILE A 109 5.06 -5.00 7.52
C ILE A 109 4.57 -4.49 8.89
N ASP A 110 3.27 -4.32 9.08
CA ASP A 110 2.72 -3.84 10.36
C ASP A 110 3.03 -4.77 11.54
N THR A 111 2.98 -6.08 11.29
CA THR A 111 3.32 -7.11 12.29
C THR A 111 4.82 -7.09 12.60
N ALA A 112 5.66 -7.02 11.57
CA ALA A 112 7.12 -6.94 11.71
C ALA A 112 7.55 -5.67 12.45
N ALA A 113 6.95 -4.52 12.12
CA ALA A 113 7.19 -3.25 12.81
C ALA A 113 6.87 -3.35 14.30
N THR A 114 5.76 -4.00 14.66
CA THR A 114 5.37 -4.21 16.06
C THR A 114 6.33 -5.15 16.79
N ALA A 115 6.89 -6.13 16.09
CA ALA A 115 7.85 -7.08 16.63
C ALA A 115 9.30 -6.55 16.68
N GLY A 116 9.58 -5.42 16.02
CA GLY A 116 10.94 -4.91 15.84
C GLY A 116 11.79 -5.75 14.86
N ASP A 117 11.14 -6.40 13.89
CA ASP A 117 11.74 -7.37 12.97
C ASP A 117 11.48 -6.98 11.50
N LEU A 118 11.60 -5.68 11.20
CA LEU A 118 11.48 -5.15 9.84
C LEU A 118 12.68 -5.57 8.98
N PRO A 119 12.49 -5.78 7.67
CA PRO A 119 13.62 -5.97 6.75
C PRO A 119 14.43 -4.68 6.61
N ASP A 120 15.65 -4.81 6.08
CA ASP A 120 16.54 -3.68 5.81
C ASP A 120 16.01 -2.80 4.67
N LEU A 121 15.38 -3.42 3.65
CA LEU A 121 14.76 -2.73 2.53
C LEU A 121 13.33 -3.22 2.30
N ILE A 122 12.43 -2.26 2.05
CA ILE A 122 11.05 -2.50 1.65
C ILE A 122 10.87 -1.85 0.28
N ALA A 123 10.45 -2.64 -0.70
CA ALA A 123 10.02 -2.14 -1.99
C ALA A 123 8.51 -2.33 -2.13
N ASP A 124 7.78 -1.22 -2.13
CA ASP A 124 6.32 -1.18 -2.16
C ASP A 124 5.82 -0.22 -3.23
N GLU A 125 4.55 -0.37 -3.59
CA GLU A 125 3.85 0.50 -4.51
C GLU A 125 3.40 1.80 -3.82
N VAL A 126 3.36 2.88 -4.61
CA VAL A 126 2.97 4.22 -4.16
C VAL A 126 1.78 4.70 -4.99
N PRO A 127 0.67 5.21 -4.41
CA PRO A 127 0.48 5.59 -3.00
C PRO A 127 -0.05 4.45 -2.11
N GLY A 128 0.85 3.59 -1.62
CA GLY A 128 0.59 2.60 -0.58
C GLY A 128 0.56 3.18 0.84
N PRO A 129 0.43 2.32 1.87
CA PRO A 129 0.34 2.71 3.27
C PRO A 129 1.65 3.31 3.82
N ASN A 130 2.71 3.36 3.02
CA ASN A 130 4.06 3.84 3.37
C ASN A 130 4.07 5.10 4.23
N SER A 131 3.12 6.02 3.99
CA SER A 131 3.05 7.26 4.76
C SER A 131 2.81 7.10 6.24
N LYS A 132 2.17 6.02 6.68
CA LYS A 132 2.00 5.75 8.11
C LYS A 132 3.30 5.29 8.77
N TRP A 133 4.16 4.58 8.03
CA TRP A 133 5.39 3.99 8.57
C TRP A 133 6.47 5.04 8.81
N TYR A 134 6.73 5.93 7.84
CA TYR A 134 7.69 7.02 8.09
C TYR A 134 7.17 8.07 9.09
N LYS A 135 5.85 8.31 9.16
CA LYS A 135 5.26 9.15 10.22
C LYS A 135 5.39 8.54 11.62
N ALA A 136 5.42 7.21 11.69
CA ALA A 136 5.68 6.47 12.92
C ALA A 136 7.19 6.37 13.26
N GLY A 137 8.07 6.95 12.44
CA GLY A 137 9.52 6.91 12.66
C GLY A 137 10.16 5.55 12.37
N LEU A 138 9.48 4.66 11.63
CA LEU A 138 9.98 3.33 11.31
C LEU A 138 11.02 3.34 10.20
N PHE A 139 11.00 4.35 9.31
CA PHE A 139 11.91 4.48 8.19
C PHE A 139 12.86 5.66 8.39
N ILE A 140 14.11 5.48 8.00
CA ILE A 140 15.12 6.53 8.04
C ILE A 140 14.92 7.53 6.89
N PRO A 141 15.21 8.82 7.10
CA PRO A 141 15.24 9.78 6.01
C PRO A 141 16.43 9.46 5.08
N LEU A 142 16.19 9.50 3.77
CA LEU A 142 17.18 9.18 2.75
C LEU A 142 18.04 10.38 2.35
N ASN A 143 17.68 11.60 2.76
CA ASN A 143 18.38 12.83 2.40
C ASN A 143 19.91 12.76 2.57
N PRO A 144 20.47 12.27 3.71
CA PRO A 144 21.92 12.24 3.88
C PRO A 144 22.62 11.32 2.88
N TYR A 145 21.98 10.21 2.52
CA TYR A 145 22.50 9.25 1.54
C TYR A 145 22.38 9.81 0.12
N MET A 146 21.26 10.47 -0.18
CA MET A 146 21.08 11.18 -1.45
C MET A 146 22.13 12.27 -1.65
N GLU A 147 22.43 13.07 -0.62
CA GLU A 147 23.48 14.09 -0.66
C GLU A 147 24.87 13.49 -0.88
N LYS A 148 25.17 12.39 -0.19
CA LYS A 148 26.44 11.66 -0.32
C LYS A 148 26.67 11.13 -1.73
N ASP A 149 25.63 10.58 -2.33
CA ASP A 149 25.69 9.95 -3.66
C ASP A 149 25.36 10.93 -4.81
N ASN A 150 25.20 12.22 -4.50
CA ASN A 150 24.81 13.27 -5.45
C ASN A 150 23.51 12.93 -6.22
N ILE A 151 22.56 12.28 -5.55
CA ILE A 151 21.23 11.95 -6.06
C ILE A 151 20.29 13.12 -5.76
N ASN A 152 19.71 13.71 -6.81
CA ASN A 152 18.81 14.85 -6.68
C ASN A 152 17.37 14.42 -6.88
N ARG A 153 16.44 15.06 -6.16
CA ARG A 153 14.98 14.83 -6.39
C ARG A 153 14.57 15.14 -7.83
N GLY A 154 15.28 16.06 -8.50
CA GLY A 154 15.05 16.41 -9.90
C GLY A 154 15.41 15.30 -10.90
N ASP A 155 16.14 14.27 -10.47
CA ASP A 155 16.47 13.10 -11.30
C ASP A 155 15.25 12.16 -11.47
N PHE A 156 14.22 12.35 -10.64
CA PHE A 156 12.99 11.55 -10.65
C PHE A 156 11.81 12.35 -11.20
N CYS A 157 10.79 11.64 -11.68
CA CYS A 157 9.52 12.28 -12.05
C CYS A 157 8.87 12.96 -10.84
N GLY A 158 7.97 13.92 -11.10
CA GLY A 158 7.34 14.75 -10.06
C GLY A 158 6.60 13.98 -8.97
N LEU A 159 6.30 12.68 -9.17
CA LEU A 159 5.72 11.81 -8.14
C LEU A 159 6.60 11.68 -6.89
N ILE A 160 7.92 11.84 -6.99
CA ILE A 160 8.80 11.85 -5.80
C ILE A 160 8.40 12.96 -4.81
N ASN A 161 7.76 14.02 -5.28
CA ASN A 161 7.32 15.13 -4.44
C ASN A 161 5.96 14.88 -3.76
N THR A 162 5.37 13.69 -3.95
CA THR A 162 4.09 13.31 -3.37
C THR A 162 4.32 12.52 -2.06
N THR A 163 3.80 11.29 -1.99
CA THR A 163 3.83 10.41 -0.80
C THR A 163 5.22 9.84 -0.48
N ALA A 164 6.24 10.12 -1.29
CA ALA A 164 7.64 9.77 -0.99
C ALA A 164 8.31 10.75 -0.01
N THR A 165 7.68 11.91 0.27
CA THR A 165 8.25 12.94 1.14
C THR A 165 7.33 13.29 2.31
N TYR A 166 7.95 13.59 3.46
CA TYR A 166 7.26 14.01 4.67
C TYR A 166 8.15 14.96 5.48
N GLU A 167 7.58 16.08 5.92
CA GLU A 167 8.30 17.13 6.69
C GLU A 167 9.64 17.57 6.04
N GLY A 168 9.70 17.61 4.70
CA GLY A 168 10.89 18.01 3.94
C GLY A 168 11.90 16.88 3.69
N ASN A 169 11.72 15.72 4.31
CA ASN A 169 12.56 14.54 4.11
C ASN A 169 11.99 13.61 3.05
N THR A 170 12.87 12.97 2.30
CA THR A 170 12.56 11.89 1.36
C THR A 170 12.73 10.56 2.10
N TYR A 171 11.73 9.68 2.03
CA TYR A 171 11.75 8.37 2.68
C TYR A 171 11.73 7.21 1.69
N LEU A 172 11.49 7.50 0.40
CA LEU A 172 11.35 6.51 -0.66
C LEU A 172 12.03 7.02 -1.92
N LEU A 173 12.73 6.14 -2.64
CA LEU A 173 13.28 6.42 -3.97
C LEU A 173 12.44 5.69 -5.03
N PRO A 174 11.80 6.39 -5.97
CA PRO A 174 11.04 5.75 -7.04
C PRO A 174 11.95 4.94 -7.97
N MET A 175 11.60 3.67 -8.22
CA MET A 175 12.33 2.81 -9.16
C MET A 175 11.71 2.82 -10.56
N TYR A 176 10.38 2.86 -10.63
CA TYR A 176 9.61 3.00 -11.86
C TYR A 176 8.33 3.76 -11.57
N VAL A 177 7.69 4.23 -12.64
CA VAL A 177 6.36 4.85 -12.61
C VAL A 177 5.46 4.11 -13.59
N ASN A 178 4.25 3.80 -13.15
CA ASN A 178 3.17 3.43 -14.04
C ASN A 178 2.13 4.56 -14.09
N PHE A 179 1.34 4.59 -15.16
CA PHE A 179 0.26 5.54 -15.32
C PHE A 179 -0.97 4.82 -15.86
N TRP A 180 -2.14 5.38 -15.57
CA TRP A 180 -3.39 4.89 -16.13
C TRP A 180 -3.64 5.56 -17.47
N ALA A 181 -4.04 4.77 -18.45
CA ALA A 181 -4.39 5.27 -19.77
C ALA A 181 -5.70 4.65 -20.23
N MET A 182 -6.51 5.45 -20.92
CA MET A 182 -7.65 4.95 -21.66
C MET A 182 -7.16 4.57 -23.07
N LEU A 183 -7.32 3.29 -23.41
CA LEU A 183 -7.12 2.80 -24.77
C LEU A 183 -8.49 2.51 -25.37
N TYR A 184 -8.67 2.79 -26.65
CA TYR A 184 -9.92 2.52 -27.35
C TYR A 184 -9.66 1.99 -28.76
N ASN A 185 -10.63 1.22 -29.28
CA ASN A 185 -10.58 0.72 -30.65
C ASN A 185 -11.14 1.76 -31.62
N LYS A 186 -10.25 2.42 -32.37
CA LYS A 186 -10.61 3.46 -33.35
C LYS A 186 -11.64 3.01 -34.37
N LYS A 187 -11.52 1.79 -34.89
CA LYS A 187 -12.44 1.24 -35.89
C LYS A 187 -13.85 1.08 -35.31
N MET A 188 -13.96 0.57 -34.09
CA MET A 188 -15.27 0.42 -33.44
C MET A 188 -15.92 1.77 -33.13
N PHE A 189 -15.12 2.76 -32.71
CA PHE A 189 -15.61 4.13 -32.54
C PHE A 189 -16.15 4.70 -33.85
N GLN A 190 -15.40 4.56 -34.95
CA GLN A 190 -15.84 5.00 -36.27
C GLN A 190 -17.12 4.31 -36.73
N GLU A 191 -17.23 2.98 -36.58
CA GLU A 191 -18.42 2.20 -36.90
C GLU A 191 -19.65 2.62 -36.07
N ALA A 192 -19.45 3.03 -34.82
CA ALA A 192 -20.49 3.53 -33.92
C ALA A 192 -20.80 5.03 -34.08
N GLY A 193 -20.13 5.73 -35.01
CA GLY A 193 -20.28 7.17 -35.20
C GLY A 193 -19.79 8.01 -34.02
N LEU A 194 -18.81 7.51 -33.27
CA LEU A 194 -18.17 8.19 -32.14
C LEU A 194 -16.98 9.04 -32.60
N PRO A 195 -16.64 10.12 -31.86
CA PRO A 195 -15.51 10.98 -32.22
C PRO A 195 -14.17 10.26 -32.03
N GLU A 196 -13.18 10.58 -32.87
CA GLU A 196 -11.80 10.16 -32.62
C GLU A 196 -11.25 10.91 -31.39
N LEU A 197 -10.70 10.17 -30.43
CA LEU A 197 -10.07 10.72 -29.24
C LEU A 197 -8.55 10.82 -29.44
N THR A 198 -7.97 11.93 -29.00
CA THR A 198 -6.53 12.22 -28.99
C THR A 198 -6.03 12.41 -27.57
N THR A 199 -4.72 12.59 -27.38
CA THR A 199 -4.12 12.90 -26.07
C THR A 199 -4.60 14.23 -25.48
N ASP A 200 -5.06 15.15 -26.32
CA ASP A 200 -5.58 16.45 -25.89
C ASP A 200 -7.10 16.43 -25.65
N THR A 201 -7.77 15.32 -25.99
CA THR A 201 -9.21 15.19 -25.84
C THR A 201 -9.56 14.91 -24.37
N VAL A 202 -10.21 15.88 -23.75
CA VAL A 202 -10.78 15.72 -22.41
C VAL A 202 -12.19 15.18 -22.54
N ILE A 203 -12.45 14.02 -21.93
CA ILE A 203 -13.79 13.45 -21.82
C ILE A 203 -14.19 13.33 -20.35
N THR A 204 -15.48 13.46 -20.08
CA THR A 204 -16.03 13.19 -18.76
C THR A 204 -16.32 11.71 -18.58
N PHE A 205 -16.55 11.31 -17.33
CA PHE A 205 -17.02 9.96 -17.03
C PHE A 205 -18.37 9.65 -17.72
N ASN A 206 -19.25 10.65 -17.85
CA ASN A 206 -20.52 10.48 -18.56
C ASN A 206 -20.32 10.27 -20.07
N ASP A 207 -19.41 11.03 -20.70
CA ASP A 207 -19.07 10.83 -22.11
C ASP A 207 -18.53 9.41 -22.35
N TRP A 208 -17.65 8.93 -21.45
CA TRP A 208 -17.13 7.57 -21.50
C TRP A 208 -18.24 6.51 -21.39
N LEU A 209 -19.19 6.67 -20.45
CA LEU A 209 -20.33 5.76 -20.32
C LEU A 209 -21.21 5.76 -21.57
N ASP A 210 -21.44 6.92 -22.18
CA ASP A 210 -22.24 7.01 -23.40
C ASP A 210 -21.55 6.38 -24.61
N TYR A 211 -20.22 6.50 -24.70
CA TYR A 211 -19.42 5.80 -25.70
C TYR A 211 -19.46 4.29 -25.47
N ALA A 212 -19.33 3.84 -24.22
CA ALA A 212 -19.43 2.42 -23.86
C ALA A 212 -20.80 1.84 -24.25
N ARG A 213 -21.90 2.53 -23.94
CA ARG A 213 -23.26 2.12 -24.33
C ARG A 213 -23.41 1.99 -25.84
N LYS A 214 -22.90 2.95 -26.63
CA LYS A 214 -22.96 2.90 -28.09
C LYS A 214 -22.13 1.78 -28.71
N LEU A 215 -21.06 1.38 -28.03
CA LEU A 215 -20.20 0.29 -28.46
C LEU A 215 -20.70 -1.10 -28.04
N ASN A 216 -21.55 -1.16 -27.01
CA ASN A 216 -22.10 -2.41 -26.51
C ASN A 216 -22.89 -3.13 -27.61
N LYS A 217 -22.53 -4.39 -27.87
CA LYS A 217 -23.22 -5.29 -28.79
C LYS A 217 -23.50 -6.59 -28.05
N PRO A 218 -24.73 -6.80 -27.53
CA PRO A 218 -25.07 -8.04 -26.88
C PRO A 218 -25.04 -9.19 -27.88
N ALA A 219 -24.55 -10.35 -27.45
CA ALA A 219 -24.55 -11.58 -28.22
C ALA A 219 -24.68 -12.80 -27.30
N GLU A 220 -25.19 -13.91 -27.82
CA GLU A 220 -25.36 -15.18 -27.08
C GLU A 220 -24.02 -15.86 -26.79
N THR A 221 -23.03 -15.68 -27.68
CA THR A 221 -21.68 -16.22 -27.53
C THR A 221 -20.71 -15.17 -26.99
N LEU A 222 -19.66 -15.59 -26.29
CA LEU A 222 -18.64 -14.66 -25.79
C LEU A 222 -17.78 -14.11 -26.93
N GLU A 223 -17.63 -14.88 -27.99
CA GLU A 223 -16.84 -14.55 -29.18
C GLU A 223 -17.43 -13.38 -29.97
N GLU A 224 -18.76 -13.23 -29.94
CA GLU A 224 -19.48 -12.19 -30.70
C GLU A 224 -19.88 -10.98 -29.84
N ARG A 225 -19.80 -11.11 -28.51
CA ARG A 225 -20.24 -10.07 -27.57
C ARG A 225 -19.22 -8.94 -27.45
N VAL A 226 -19.71 -7.71 -27.47
CA VAL A 226 -18.92 -6.51 -27.17
C VAL A 226 -19.51 -5.82 -25.95
N TRP A 227 -18.73 -5.66 -24.89
CA TRP A 227 -19.18 -5.05 -23.62
C TRP A 227 -19.16 -3.51 -23.62
N GLY A 228 -18.63 -2.90 -24.68
CA GLY A 228 -18.57 -1.44 -24.84
C GLY A 228 -17.47 -0.75 -24.05
N SER A 229 -17.15 -1.25 -22.85
CA SER A 229 -15.99 -0.85 -22.09
C SER A 229 -15.48 -2.01 -21.25
N GLN A 230 -14.16 -2.13 -21.22
CA GLN A 230 -13.46 -2.87 -20.19
C GLN A 230 -12.44 -1.88 -19.65
N LEU A 231 -12.54 -1.52 -18.37
CA LEU A 231 -11.40 -0.87 -17.70
C LEU A 231 -10.25 -1.88 -17.82
N ILE A 232 -9.35 -1.61 -18.74
CA ILE A 232 -8.33 -2.54 -19.19
C ILE A 232 -7.50 -2.98 -17.98
N ARG A 233 -7.50 -4.30 -17.73
CA ARG A 233 -6.46 -4.97 -16.95
C ARG A 233 -5.10 -4.71 -17.62
N PRO A 234 -4.03 -4.44 -16.85
CA PRO A 234 -3.66 -5.27 -15.73
C PRO A 234 -4.30 -4.75 -14.44
N ASP A 235 -4.92 -5.71 -13.79
CA ASP A 235 -5.69 -5.81 -12.54
C ASP A 235 -5.14 -5.08 -11.30
N TRP A 236 -4.16 -4.19 -11.46
CA TRP A 236 -3.60 -3.33 -10.40
C TRP A 236 -3.86 -1.83 -10.61
N ASN A 237 -4.05 -1.41 -11.86
CA ASN A 237 -4.25 -0.01 -12.24
C ASN A 237 -5.73 0.37 -12.40
N ALA A 238 -6.62 -0.52 -11.98
CA ALA A 238 -8.01 -0.21 -11.78
C ALA A 238 -8.23 -0.32 -10.28
N MET A 239 -8.35 0.81 -9.58
CA MET A 239 -8.83 0.81 -8.20
C MET A 239 -10.09 -0.06 -8.11
N PRO A 240 -10.05 -1.23 -7.43
CA PRO A 240 -11.24 -1.84 -6.90
C PRO A 240 -11.53 -1.18 -5.55
N ALA A 241 -11.46 0.16 -5.48
CA ALA A 241 -12.15 0.90 -4.43
C ALA A 241 -13.58 1.15 -4.95
N GLY A 242 -14.32 0.05 -5.17
CA GLY A 242 -15.76 0.09 -5.38
C GLY A 242 -16.34 -0.54 -6.65
N MET A 243 -15.55 -1.11 -7.58
CA MET A 243 -16.13 -1.84 -8.73
C MET A 243 -15.29 -3.06 -9.11
N SER A 244 -15.45 -4.15 -8.36
CA SER A 244 -14.93 -5.46 -8.74
C SER A 244 -15.81 -6.05 -9.84
N THR A 245 -15.31 -6.13 -11.08
CA THR A 245 -15.92 -6.86 -12.21
C THR A 245 -17.33 -6.37 -12.59
N PRO A 246 -17.93 -6.74 -13.74
CA PRO A 246 -19.04 -5.95 -14.27
C PRO A 246 -20.28 -6.20 -13.39
N TYR A 247 -20.84 -5.14 -12.77
CA TYR A 247 -22.14 -5.18 -12.09
C TYR A 247 -23.06 -3.90 -12.24
N TYR A 248 -24.30 -3.96 -12.80
CA TYR A 248 -25.46 -3.04 -12.69
C TYR A 248 -26.19 -3.35 -11.41
N LEU A 249 -26.68 -2.38 -10.65
CA LEU A 249 -27.63 -2.78 -9.62
C LEU A 249 -29.00 -3.18 -10.22
N GLY A 250 -29.59 -4.31 -9.80
CA GLY A 250 -30.92 -4.78 -10.19
C GLY A 250 -32.05 -3.95 -9.54
N SER A 251 -33.29 -4.13 -10.03
CA SER A 251 -34.46 -3.32 -9.64
C SER A 251 -34.83 -3.32 -8.14
N ASP A 252 -34.20 -4.16 -7.33
CA ASP A 252 -34.40 -4.29 -5.88
C ASP A 252 -33.47 -3.41 -5.04
N GLY A 253 -32.54 -2.68 -5.68
CA GLY A 253 -31.58 -1.79 -5.02
C GLY A 253 -30.56 -2.49 -4.12
N ARG A 254 -30.40 -3.82 -4.25
CA ARG A 254 -29.48 -4.64 -3.43
C ARG A 254 -28.68 -5.68 -4.22
N THR A 255 -29.01 -5.93 -5.48
CA THR A 255 -28.29 -6.86 -6.37
C THR A 255 -27.46 -6.09 -7.39
N CYS A 256 -26.29 -6.62 -7.82
CA CYS A 256 -25.30 -6.07 -8.78
C CYS A 256 -25.25 -7.00 -10.05
N ALA A 257 -25.10 -6.53 -11.29
CA ALA A 257 -25.51 -7.19 -12.55
C ALA A 257 -24.94 -6.54 -13.84
N GLY A 258 -23.70 -6.70 -14.26
CA GLY A 258 -22.91 -5.70 -15.02
C GLY A 258 -23.07 -5.58 -16.50
N ASN A 259 -23.11 -4.34 -16.95
CA ASN A 259 -23.01 -3.74 -18.28
C ASN A 259 -23.59 -2.32 -18.13
N SER A 260 -23.63 -1.50 -19.17
CA SER A 260 -24.26 -0.19 -19.11
C SER A 260 -25.66 -0.26 -19.73
N ASP A 261 -26.70 -0.52 -18.95
CA ASP A 261 -28.13 -0.54 -19.34
C ASP A 261 -28.54 -1.07 -20.74
N THR A 262 -27.80 -2.04 -21.31
CA THR A 262 -28.29 -3.21 -22.10
C THR A 262 -27.43 -4.47 -21.91
#